data_AF-A0A7X2LQD0-F1
#
_entry.id   AF-A0A7X2LQD0-F1
#
_cell.length_a   1.000
_cell.length_b   1.000
_cell.length_c   1.000
_cell.angle_alpha   90.00
_cell.angle_beta   90.00
_cell.angle_gamma   90.00
#
_symmetry.space_group_name_H-M   'P 1'
#
loop_
_entity.id
_entity.type
_entity.pdbx_description
1 polymer ?
#
loop_
_entity_poly.entity_id
_entity_poly.type
_entity_poly.pdbx_seq_one_letter_code
_entity_poly.pdbx_strand_id
1 'polypeptide(L)' 'MLETVRIKAEVSDDNPLGYIVINKTDFNEDEHELFGDESAATGGKKADLQAALTAKGIAFPANATKADLQALLDQAPAQ' A
#
# COMPACT_ATOMS: atom_id res chain seq x y z
N MET A 1 -22.88 -11.85 0.16
CA MET A 1 -21.62 -11.67 -0.60
C MET A 1 -20.51 -12.03 0.37
N LEU A 2 -19.60 -12.93 0.01
CA LEU A 2 -18.44 -13.24 0.86
C LEU A 2 -17.40 -12.15 0.58
N GLU A 3 -17.20 -11.26 1.55
CA GLU A 3 -16.14 -10.26 1.49
C GLU A 3 -14.79 -10.95 1.64
N THR A 4 -13.82 -10.57 0.81
CA THR A 4 -12.46 -11.11 0.82
C THR A 4 -11.44 -10.00 1.02
N VAL A 5 -10.28 -10.36 1.59
CA VAL A 5 -9.14 -9.48 1.81
C VAL A 5 -7.87 -10.14 1.29
N ARG A 6 -6.87 -9.31 0.97
CA ARG A 6 -5.55 -9.79 0.55
C ARG A 6 -4.63 -9.77 1.75
N ILE A 7 -3.90 -10.86 1.99
CA ILE A 7 -2.91 -10.95 3.05
C ILE A 7 -1.54 -11.26 2.46
N LYS A 8 -0.49 -10.77 3.11
CA LYS A 8 0.88 -10.96 2.67
C LYS A 8 1.25 -12.42 2.83
N ALA A 9 1.89 -12.96 1.81
CA ALA A 9 2.33 -14.35 1.79
C ALA A 9 3.71 -14.43 1.16
N GLU A 10 4.43 -15.51 1.45
CA GLU A 10 5.75 -15.73 0.89
C GLU A 10 5.70 -15.69 -0.64
N VAL A 11 6.65 -14.97 -1.24
CA VAL A 11 6.81 -14.98 -2.70
C VAL A 11 7.53 -16.26 -3.07
N SER A 12 6.85 -17.11 -3.84
CA SER A 12 7.39 -18.38 -4.32
C SER A 12 6.96 -18.59 -5.78
N ASP A 13 7.48 -19.61 -6.45
CA ASP A 13 7.06 -19.96 -7.81
C ASP A 13 5.53 -20.20 -7.92
N ASP A 14 4.91 -20.67 -6.83
CA ASP A 14 3.45 -20.88 -6.73
C ASP A 14 2.68 -19.60 -6.35
N ASN A 15 3.33 -18.65 -5.68
CA ASN A 15 2.78 -17.35 -5.30
C ASN A 15 3.69 -16.19 -5.78
N PRO A 16 3.76 -15.92 -7.09
CA PRO A 16 4.61 -14.86 -7.62
C PRO A 16 4.12 -13.46 -7.24
N LEU A 17 2.89 -13.37 -6.72
CA LEU A 17 2.23 -12.12 -6.37
C LEU A 17 2.65 -11.61 -4.97
N GLY A 18 3.11 -12.49 -4.09
CA GLY A 18 3.47 -12.15 -2.69
C GLY A 18 2.27 -11.90 -1.79
N TYR A 19 1.09 -12.34 -2.22
CA TYR A 19 -0.14 -12.24 -1.43
C TYR A 19 -1.13 -13.34 -1.79
N ILE A 20 -1.97 -13.69 -0.82
CA ILE A 20 -3.10 -14.60 -1.04
C ILE A 20 -4.40 -13.90 -0.66
N VAL A 21 -5.50 -14.34 -1.28
CA VAL A 21 -6.84 -13.81 -1.02
C VAL A 21 -7.55 -14.75 -0.07
N ILE A 22 -7.96 -14.24 1.08
CA ILE A 22 -8.71 -15.01 2.07
C ILE A 22 -10.08 -14.35 2.32
N ASN A 23 -10.98 -15.10 2.95
CA ASN A 23 -12.25 -14.52 3.38
C ASN A 23 -12.00 -13.54 4.52
N LYS A 24 -12.76 -12.44 4.57
CA LYS A 24 -12.64 -11.44 5.62
C LYS A 24 -12.96 -11.99 7.01
N THR A 25 -13.77 -13.04 7.10
CA THR A 25 -14.06 -13.78 8.33
C THR A 25 -12.90 -14.65 8.82
N ASP A 26 -11.98 -14.98 7.91
CA ASP A 26 -10.78 -15.78 8.16
C ASP A 26 -9.55 -14.88 8.42
N PHE A 27 -9.70 -13.57 8.17
CA PHE A 27 -8.66 -12.60 8.48
C PHE A 27 -8.49 -12.47 9.99
N ASN A 28 -7.26 -12.65 10.44
CA ASN A 28 -6.85 -12.54 11.83
C ASN A 28 -5.68 -11.58 11.88
N GLU A 29 -5.82 -10.43 12.52
CA GLU A 29 -4.76 -9.40 12.59
C GLU A 29 -3.49 -9.86 13.33
N ASP A 30 -3.60 -10.89 14.17
CA ASP A 30 -2.47 -11.47 14.91
C ASP A 30 -1.64 -12.43 14.05
N GLU A 31 -2.28 -13.11 13.09
CA GLU A 31 -1.65 -14.13 12.23
C GLU A 31 -1.45 -13.67 10.78
N HIS A 32 -2.25 -12.70 10.32
CA HIS A 32 -2.31 -12.25 8.93
C HIS A 32 -1.99 -10.76 8.82
N GLU A 33 -0.96 -10.44 8.02
CA GLU A 33 -0.65 -9.06 7.63
C GLU A 33 -1.43 -8.71 6.35
N LEU A 34 -2.22 -7.63 6.35
CA LEU A 34 -2.95 -7.19 5.15
C LEU A 34 -1.98 -6.81 4.03
N PHE A 35 -2.14 -7.44 2.86
CA PHE A 35 -1.43 -7.04 1.65
C PHE A 35 -2.14 -5.85 1.02
N GLY A 36 -1.67 -4.66 1.41
CA GLY A 36 -2.21 -3.39 0.94
C GLY A 36 -3.13 -2.67 1.91
N ASP A 37 -2.97 -2.88 3.23
CA ASP A 37 -3.43 -1.87 4.17
C ASP A 37 -2.36 -0.78 4.28
N GLU A 38 -2.62 0.33 3.60
CA GLU A 38 -1.93 1.60 3.77
C GLU A 38 -2.30 2.27 5.09
N SER A 39 -2.26 1.56 6.22
CA SER A 39 -2.06 2.22 7.50
C SER A 39 -0.56 2.33 7.75
N ALA A 40 0.06 3.21 6.98
CA ALA A 40 1.35 3.86 7.26
C ALA A 40 2.52 2.95 7.70
N ALA A 41 3.19 2.27 6.75
CA ALA A 41 4.64 2.05 6.86
C ALA A 41 5.29 1.63 5.53
N THR A 42 5.96 2.61 4.90
CA THR A 42 7.26 2.45 4.23
C THR A 42 7.41 1.37 3.15
N GLY A 43 6.62 1.46 2.07
CA GLY A 43 6.83 0.55 0.93
C GLY A 43 6.26 0.96 -0.42
N GLY A 44 5.35 1.93 -0.51
CA GLY A 44 4.60 2.27 -1.73
C GLY A 44 5.49 2.43 -2.98
N LYS A 45 5.09 1.85 -4.11
CA LYS A 45 5.78 2.09 -5.38
C LYS A 45 5.70 3.60 -5.68
N LYS A 46 6.64 4.14 -6.47
CA LYS A 46 6.65 5.56 -6.84
C LYS A 46 5.27 6.05 -7.33
N ALA A 47 4.52 5.19 -8.03
CA ALA A 47 3.17 5.45 -8.51
C ALA A 47 2.14 5.68 -7.40
N ASP A 48 2.19 4.95 -6.29
CA ASP A 48 1.28 5.15 -5.13
C ASP A 48 1.51 6.50 -4.48
N LEU A 49 2.77 6.89 -4.28
CA LEU A 49 3.09 8.20 -3.70
C LEU A 49 2.64 9.34 -4.61
N GLN A 50 2.81 9.18 -5.93
CA GLN A 50 2.29 10.13 -6.91
C GLN A 50 0.76 10.21 -6.86
N ALA A 51 0.07 9.07 -6.80
CA ALA A 51 -1.38 9.02 -6.70
C ALA A 51 -1.88 9.69 -5.41
N ALA A 52 -1.24 9.43 -4.27
CA ALA A 52 -1.58 10.03 -2.99
C ALA A 52 -1.35 11.55 -2.96
N LEU A 53 -0.27 12.03 -3.58
CA LEU A 53 -0.01 13.46 -3.75
C LEU A 53 -1.03 14.11 -4.69
N THR A 54 -1.34 13.50 -5.83
CA THR A 54 -2.38 13.99 -6.75
C THR A 54 -3.76 14.01 -6.08
N ALA A 55 -4.11 12.99 -5.29
CA ALA A 55 -5.35 12.92 -4.54
C ALA A 55 -5.45 14.05 -3.49
N LYS A 56 -4.33 14.45 -2.90
CA LYS A 56 -4.24 15.62 -1.99
C LYS A 56 -4.09 16.95 -2.73
N GLY A 57 -4.03 16.95 -4.07
CA GLY A 57 -3.82 18.17 -4.86
C GLY A 57 -2.40 18.75 -4.77
N ILE A 58 -1.42 17.95 -4.35
CA ILE A 58 -0.03 18.35 -4.19
C ILE A 58 0.71 18.11 -5.50
N ALA A 59 1.27 19.18 -6.07
CA ALA A 59 2.09 19.09 -7.27
C ALA A 59 3.47 18.50 -6.94
N PHE A 60 3.93 17.54 -7.75
CA PHE A 60 5.26 16.94 -7.65
C PHE A 60 5.95 16.92 -9.02
N PRO A 61 7.29 17.01 -9.06
CA PRO A 61 8.02 16.86 -10.32
C PRO A 61 7.93 15.42 -10.86
N ALA A 62 7.79 15.24 -12.17
CA ALA A 62 7.73 13.90 -12.79
C ALA A 62 9.00 13.05 -12.49
N ASN A 63 10.14 13.74 -12.33
CA ASN A 63 11.42 13.14 -11.97
C ASN A 63 11.67 13.06 -10.45
N ALA A 64 10.67 13.38 -9.62
CA ALA A 64 10.76 13.19 -8.17
C ALA A 64 11.14 11.75 -7.85
N THR A 65 12.04 11.57 -6.89
CA THR A 65 12.40 10.24 -6.42
C THR A 65 11.33 9.71 -5.47
N LYS A 66 11.32 8.40 -5.22
CA LYS A 66 10.40 7.81 -4.23
C LYS A 66 10.53 8.50 -2.86
N ALA A 67 11.75 8.83 -2.45
CA ALA A 67 12.00 9.53 -1.19
C ALA A 67 11.38 10.94 -1.18
N ASP A 68 11.51 11.68 -2.28
CA ASP A 68 10.98 13.02 -2.45
C ASP A 68 9.44 13.04 -2.40
N LEU A 69 8.80 12.10 -3.10
CA LEU A 69 7.34 11.93 -3.11
C LEU A 69 6.82 11.51 -1.73
N GLN A 70 7.55 10.65 -1.02
CA GLN A 70 7.18 10.24 0.33
C GLN A 70 7.28 11.41 1.31
N ALA A 71 8.34 12.21 1.21
CA ALA A 71 8.53 13.39 2.05
C ALA A 71 7.45 14.44 1.79
N LEU A 72 7.08 14.69 0.53
CA LEU A 72 5.97 15.57 0.18
C LEU A 72 4.62 15.09 0.75
N LEU A 73 4.42 13.77 0.77
CA LEU A 73 3.19 13.18 1.27
C LEU A 73 3.12 13.22 2.80
N ASP A 74 4.26 13.04 3.47
CA ASP A 74 4.41 13.12 4.93
C ASP A 74 4.32 14.57 5.45
N GLN A 75 4.87 15.53 4.69
CA GLN A 75 4.75 16.96 4.98
C GLN A 75 3.34 17.51 4.72
N ALA A 76 2.49 16.79 4.00
CA ALA A 76 1.12 17.20 3.73
C ALA A 76 0.28 17.10 5.02
N PRO A 77 -0.22 18.21 5.59
CA PRO A 77 -1.17 18.10 6.70
C PRO A 77 -2.41 17.37 6.20
N ALA A 78 -2.85 16.35 6.93
CA ALA A 78 -4.13 15.71 6.68
C ALA A 78 -5.22 16.78 6.82
N GLN A 79 -5.83 17.19 5.69
CA GLN A 79 -7.02 18.04 5.70
C GLN A 79 -8.22 17.27 6.24
#